data_AF-A0A9D1YW13-F1
#
_entry.id   AF-A0A9D1YW13-F1
#
_cell.length_a   1.000
_cell.length_b   1.000
_cell.length_c   1.000
_cell.angle_alpha   90.00
_cell.angle_beta   90.00
_cell.angle_gamma   90.00
#
_symmetry.space_group_name_H-M   'P 1'
#
loop_
_entity.id
_entity.type
_entity.pdbx_description
1 polymer ?
#
loop_
_entity_poly.entity_id
_entity_poly.type
_entity_poly.pdbx_seq_one_letter_code
_entity_poly.pdbx_strand_id
1 'polypeptide(L)' 'MKRLLAMLGAFCGGSAMVMQSRVNGELGSRIDSGIVAALISFVGGLIILVIAAALSRRTHRGIRSAIAAFRSGDIP' A
#
# COMPACT_ATOMS: atom_id res chain seq x y z
N MET A 1 24.55 8.74 6.42
CA MET A 1 23.48 7.73 6.64
C MET A 1 22.12 8.14 6.04
N LYS A 2 21.49 9.25 6.46
CA LYS A 2 20.12 9.63 6.03
C LYS A 2 19.94 9.77 4.51
N ARG A 3 20.91 10.36 3.81
CA ARG A 3 20.89 10.50 2.33
C ARG A 3 20.92 9.15 1.61
N LEU A 4 21.74 8.21 2.10
CA LEU A 4 21.83 6.87 1.54
C LEU A 4 20.51 6.10 1.69
N LEU A 5 19.88 6.17 2.88
CA LEU A 5 18.56 5.57 3.10
C LEU A 5 17.50 6.14 2.16
N ALA A 6 17.49 7.46 1.94
CA ALA A 6 16.59 8.10 1.00
C ALA A 6 16.83 7.63 -0.45
N MET A 7 18.10 7.52 -0.86
CA MET A 7 18.46 7.03 -2.20
C MET A 7 18.06 5.57 -2.40
N LEU A 8 18.28 4.71 -1.40
CA LEU A 8 17.84 3.31 -1.43
C LEU A 8 16.32 3.22 -1.49
N GLY A 9 15.61 4.02 -0.69
CA GLY A 9 14.15 4.08 -0.73
C GLY A 9 13.62 4.50 -2.10
N ALA A 10 14.21 5.54 -2.70
CA ALA A 10 13.85 6.00 -4.04
C ALA A 10 14.14 4.96 -5.12
N PHE A 11 15.30 4.29 -5.05
CA PHE A 11 15.67 3.23 -5.99
C PHE A 11 14.70 2.05 -5.91
N CYS A 12 14.40 1.57 -4.69
CA CYS A 12 13.45 0.49 -4.48
C CYS A 12 12.04 0.87 -4.94
N GLY A 13 11.57 2.08 -4.61
CA GLY A 13 10.27 2.59 -5.05
C GLY A 13 10.16 2.70 -6.57
N GLY A 14 11.19 3.26 -7.22
CA GLY A 14 11.25 3.36 -8.68
C GLY A 14 11.26 1.98 -9.35
N SER A 15 12.07 1.06 -8.85
CA SER A 15 12.14 -0.33 -9.34
C SER A 15 10.79 -1.04 -9.20
N ALA A 16 10.11 -0.87 -8.06
CA ALA A 16 8.78 -1.42 -7.84
C ALA A 16 7.74 -0.84 -8.81
N MET A 17 7.79 0.47 -9.10
CA MET A 17 6.88 1.10 -10.07
C MET A 17 7.06 0.56 -11.49
N VAL A 18 8.30 0.38 -11.94
CA VAL A 18 8.57 -0.20 -13.27
C VAL A 18 8.04 -1.63 -13.36
N MET A 19 8.23 -2.43 -12.31
CA MET A 19 7.72 -3.81 -12.25
C MET A 19 6.18 -3.82 -12.29
N GLN A 20 5.52 -2.99 -11.48
CA GLN A 20 4.06 -2.85 -11.45
C GLN A 20 3.50 -2.44 -12.83
N SER A 21 4.14 -1.49 -13.51
CA SER A 21 3.71 -1.05 -14.85
C SER A 21 3.72 -2.19 -15.87
N ARG A 22 4.78 -3.02 -15.88
CA ARG A 22 4.86 -4.18 -16.75
C ARG A 22 3.83 -5.25 -16.41
N VAL A 23 3.67 -5.57 -15.13
CA VAL A 23 2.71 -6.58 -14.67
C VAL A 23 1.27 -6.16 -15.01
N ASN A 24 0.90 -4.91 -14.73
CA ASN A 24 -0.44 -4.39 -15.02
C ASN A 24 -0.70 -4.29 -16.52
N GLY A 25 0.31 -3.95 -17.33
CA GLY A 25 0.20 -3.93 -18.79
C GLY A 25 -0.01 -5.33 -19.37
N GLU A 26 0.77 -6.32 -18.92
CA GLU A 26 0.63 -7.72 -19.34
C GLU A 26 -0.70 -8.31 -18.90
N LEU A 27 -1.11 -8.07 -17.65
CA LEU A 27 -2.41 -8.53 -17.14
C LEU A 27 -3.57 -7.87 -17.88
N GLY A 28 -3.46 -6.57 -18.18
CA GLY A 28 -4.42 -5.83 -18.98
C GLY A 28 -4.56 -6.38 -20.39
N SER A 29 -3.44 -6.76 -21.02
CA SER A 29 -3.41 -7.42 -22.33
C SER A 29 -4.07 -8.80 -22.28
N ARG A 30 -3.79 -9.61 -21.25
CA ARG A 30 -4.36 -10.96 -21.09
C ARG A 30 -5.86 -10.98 -20.80
N ILE A 31 -6.36 -9.94 -20.11
CA ILE A 31 -7.77 -9.82 -19.72
C ILE A 31 -8.55 -8.95 -20.72
N ASP A 32 -7.87 -8.41 -21.75
CA ASP A 32 -8.42 -7.47 -22.74
C ASP A 32 -9.10 -6.25 -22.10
N SER A 33 -8.67 -5.89 -20.89
CA SER A 33 -9.22 -4.78 -20.12
C SER A 33 -8.22 -4.27 -19.08
N GLY A 34 -7.66 -3.09 -19.35
CA GLY A 34 -6.75 -2.43 -18.42
C GLY A 34 -7.42 -2.03 -17.10
N ILE A 35 -8.72 -1.69 -17.12
CA ILE A 35 -9.48 -1.31 -15.92
C ILE A 35 -9.66 -2.51 -15.00
N VAL A 36 -10.06 -3.67 -15.54
CA VAL A 36 -10.23 -4.90 -14.75
C VAL A 36 -8.89 -5.36 -14.19
N ALA A 37 -7.82 -5.31 -14.99
CA ALA A 37 -6.47 -5.63 -14.51
C ALA A 37 -6.02 -4.70 -13.37
N ALA A 38 -6.25 -3.39 -13.49
CA ALA A 38 -5.93 -2.44 -12.42
C ALA A 38 -6.74 -2.72 -11.14
N LEU A 39 -8.03 -3.05 -11.27
CA LEU A 39 -8.88 -3.42 -10.13
C LEU A 39 -8.37 -4.69 -9.44
N ILE A 40 -8.00 -5.73 -10.21
CA ILE A 40 -7.45 -6.97 -9.67
C ILE A 40 -6.14 -6.69 -8.91
N SER A 41 -5.22 -5.94 -9.50
CA SER A 41 -3.95 -5.58 -8.87
C SER A 41 -4.16 -4.74 -7.60
N PHE A 42 -5.09 -3.79 -7.62
CA PHE A 42 -5.43 -2.99 -6.44
C PHE A 42 -6.02 -3.84 -5.33
N VAL A 43 -7.01 -4.68 -5.62
CA VAL A 43 -7.67 -5.55 -4.63
C VAL A 43 -6.66 -6.55 -4.05
N GLY A 44 -5.80 -7.14 -4.88
CA GLY A 44 -4.73 -8.01 -4.41
C GLY A 44 -3.78 -7.30 -3.45
N GLY A 45 -3.32 -6.09 -3.80
CA GLY A 45 -2.49 -5.25 -2.93
C GLY A 45 -3.21 -4.84 -1.63
N LEU A 46 -4.49 -4.50 -1.72
CA LEU A 46 -5.31 -4.13 -0.57
C LEU A 46 -5.49 -5.29 0.40
N ILE A 47 -5.75 -6.51 -0.08
CA ILE A 47 -5.87 -7.71 0.75
C ILE A 47 -4.56 -7.94 1.52
N ILE A 48 -3.41 -7.87 0.84
CA ILE A 48 -2.09 -8.01 1.48
C ILE A 48 -1.91 -6.95 2.57
N LEU A 49 -2.26 -5.69 2.27
CA LEU A 49 -2.15 -4.59 3.22
C LEU A 49 -3.07 -4.78 4.44
N VAL A 50 -4.31 -5.22 4.23
CA VAL A 50 -5.28 -5.51 5.29
C VAL A 50 -4.78 -6.64 6.19
N ILE A 51 -4.26 -7.72 5.62
CA ILE A 51 -3.68 -8.82 6.40
C ILE A 51 -2.48 -8.31 7.22
N ALA A 52 -1.56 -7.57 6.60
CA ALA A 52 -0.41 -7.00 7.28
C ALA A 52 -0.83 -6.05 8.41
N ALA A 53 -1.86 -5.24 8.19
CA ALA A 53 -2.43 -4.34 9.19
C ALA A 53 -3.07 -5.12 10.35
N ALA A 54 -3.83 -6.18 10.05
CA ALA A 54 -4.51 -7.03 11.04
C ALA A 54 -3.53 -7.84 11.91
N LEU A 55 -2.35 -8.18 11.39
CA LEU A 55 -1.29 -8.84 12.15
C LEU A 55 -0.41 -7.84 12.93
N SER A 56 -0.47 -6.56 12.59
CA SER A 56 0.38 -5.52 13.17
C SER A 56 -0.18 -4.97 14.48
N ARG A 57 0.48 -5.31 15.60
CA ARG A 57 0.21 -4.72 16.92
C ARG A 57 0.35 -3.19 16.92
N ARG A 58 1.27 -2.65 16.11
CA ARG A 58 1.47 -1.19 15.99
C ARG A 58 0.26 -0.52 15.35
N THR A 59 -0.25 -1.10 14.28
CA THR A 59 -1.44 -0.59 13.58
C THR A 59 -2.65 -0.63 14.50
N HIS A 60 -2.84 -1.72 15.24
CA HIS A 60 -3.94 -1.86 16.20
C HIS A 60 -3.88 -0.80 17.31
N ARG A 61 -2.69 -0.53 17.87
CA ARG A 61 -2.52 0.55 18.85
C ARG A 61 -2.82 1.91 18.25
N GLY A 62 -2.32 2.19 17.05
CA GLY A 62 -2.59 3.44 16.34
C GLY A 62 -4.09 3.69 16.13
N ILE A 63 -4.82 2.66 15.67
CA ILE A 63 -6.28 2.73 15.48
C ILE A 63 -6.98 2.99 16.81
N ARG A 64 -6.63 2.27 17.88
CA ARG A 64 -7.22 2.47 19.21
C ARG A 64 -6.97 3.87 19.75
N SER A 65 -5.75 4.38 19.60
CA SER A 65 -5.38 5.75 19.99
C SER A 65 -6.15 6.79 19.19
N ALA A 66 -6.30 6.61 17.88
CA ALA A 66 -7.09 7.50 17.03
C ALA A 66 -8.56 7.52 17.45
N ILE A 67 -9.17 6.36 17.66
CA ILE A 67 -10.56 6.24 18.13
C ILE A 67 -10.74 6.89 19.50
N ALA A 68 -9.80 6.67 20.43
CA ALA A 68 -9.85 7.29 21.75
C ALA A 68 -9.80 8.82 21.65
N ALA A 69 -8.93 9.35 20.80
CA ALA A 69 -8.74 10.78 20.63
C ALA A 69 -9.95 11.49 19.98
N PHE A 70 -10.63 10.84 19.03
CA PHE A 70 -11.93 11.32 18.52
C PHE A 70 -13.05 11.28 19.57
N ARG A 71 -13.01 10.30 20.48
CA ARG A 71 -14.02 10.17 21.55
C ARG A 71 -13.79 11.12 22.71
N SER A 72 -12.54 11.46 23.01
CA SER A 72 -12.20 12.45 24.04
C SER A 72 -12.38 13.89 23.57
N GLY A 73 -12.54 14.12 22.26
CA GLY A 73 -12.61 15.46 21.68
C GLY A 73 -11.25 16.15 21.59
N ASP A 74 -10.15 15.41 21.76
CA ASP A 74 -8.77 15.94 21.66
C ASP A 74 -8.37 16.23 20.20
N ILE A 75 -9.10 15.66 19.23
CA ILE A 75 -8.95 15.91 17.80
C ILE A 75 -10.32 16.33 17.25
N PRO A 76 -10.45 17.52 16.63
CA PRO A 76 -11.71 18.02 16.07
C PRO A 76 -12.22 17.16 14.90
#